data_AF-A0A067BBM4-F1
#
_entry.id   AF-A0A067BBM4-F1
#
_cell.length_a   1.000
_cell.length_b   1.000
_cell.length_c   1.000
_cell.angle_alpha   90.00
_cell.angle_beta   90.00
_cell.angle_gamma   90.00
#
_symmetry.space_group_name_H-M   'P 1'
#
loop_
_entity.id
_entity.type
_entity.pdbx_description
1 polymer ?
#
loop_
_entity_poly.entity_id
_entity_poly.type
_entity_poly.pdbx_seq_one_letter_code
_entity_poly.pdbx_strand_id
1 'polypeptide(L)'
;MMDRYLVPVQTTCERIVPGKPKPSARLRQTRIEHGTKVEVVEEIQSLAHIMDVCDEQELPMLLQELDQRFISLELLEETEIGQSLVRIYRRTESENVREVARCLLRKWKKTALDGLQRRQKRVEVFGRNMIH
;
A
#
# COMPACT_ATOMS: atom_id res chain seq x y z
N MET A 1 17.05 24.17 38.03
CA MET A 1 16.64 24.47 36.64
C MET A 1 17.67 23.82 35.73
N MET A 2 17.22 22.98 34.80
CA MET A 2 18.06 22.17 33.92
C MET A 2 18.24 22.87 32.56
N ASP A 3 19.38 23.46 32.29
CA ASP A 3 19.79 23.87 30.93
C ASP A 3 20.56 22.72 30.27
N ARG A 4 19.80 21.83 29.62
CA ARG A 4 20.33 20.71 28.84
C ARG A 4 20.50 21.12 27.38
N TYR A 5 21.76 21.21 26.98
CA TYR A 5 22.31 20.97 25.64
C TYR A 5 21.69 21.69 24.43
N LEU A 6 22.31 22.80 24.05
CA LEU A 6 22.49 23.15 22.63
C LEU A 6 23.98 23.46 22.41
N VAL A 7 24.70 22.52 21.79
CA VAL A 7 26.06 22.76 21.30
C VAL A 7 25.93 23.25 19.86
N PRO A 8 26.35 24.48 19.53
CA PRO A 8 26.34 24.95 18.16
C PRO A 8 27.36 24.16 17.35
N VAL A 9 26.88 23.40 16.36
CA VAL A 9 27.74 22.76 15.37
C VAL A 9 28.31 23.85 14.47
N GLN A 10 29.63 24.04 14.49
CA GLN A 10 30.30 24.91 13.54
C GLN A 10 30.21 24.29 12.15
N THR A 11 29.37 24.84 11.28
CA THR A 11 29.40 24.54 9.85
C THR A 11 30.58 25.28 9.22
N THR A 12 31.71 24.61 9.04
CA THR A 12 32.74 25.08 8.13
C THR A 12 32.20 24.99 6.72
N CYS A 13 31.81 26.13 6.14
CA CYS A 13 31.46 26.24 4.74
C CYS A 13 32.73 26.08 3.88
N GLU A 14 33.34 24.90 3.86
CA GLU A 14 34.32 24.56 2.84
C GLU A 14 33.56 24.28 1.54
N ARG A 15 33.88 25.09 0.52
CA ARG A 15 33.34 24.96 -0.83
C ARG A 15 33.77 23.60 -1.40
N ILE A 16 32.88 22.63 -1.38
CA ILE A 16 33.08 21.32 -2.03
C ILE A 16 33.26 21.59 -3.54
N VAL A 17 34.51 21.49 -4.02
CA VAL A 17 34.80 21.50 -5.46
C VAL A 17 34.50 20.10 -5.99
N PRO A 18 33.60 19.93 -6.97
CA PRO A 18 33.25 18.59 -7.45
C PRO A 18 34.44 17.98 -8.19
N GLY A 19 34.98 16.88 -7.63
CA GLY A 19 35.87 15.98 -8.34
C GLY A 19 35.19 15.36 -9.55
N LYS A 20 35.98 15.01 -10.57
CA LYS A 20 35.52 14.52 -11.89
C LYS A 20 34.31 13.56 -11.77
N PRO A 21 33.22 13.78 -12.54
CA PRO A 21 32.01 12.99 -12.40
C PRO A 21 32.26 11.53 -12.79
N LYS A 22 32.17 10.62 -11.83
CA LYS A 22 31.84 9.22 -12.13
C LYS A 22 30.47 9.21 -12.85
N PRO A 23 30.27 8.37 -13.89
CA PRO A 23 28.96 8.26 -14.51
C PRO A 23 27.96 7.81 -13.45
N SER A 24 27.13 8.74 -12.98
CA SER A 24 26.11 8.42 -12.00
C SER A 24 25.12 7.51 -12.68
N ALA A 25 24.92 6.32 -12.12
CA ALA A 25 23.73 5.54 -12.44
C ALA A 25 22.55 6.49 -12.26
N ARG A 26 21.79 6.76 -13.33
CA ARG A 26 20.65 7.68 -13.30
C ARG A 26 19.75 7.26 -12.16
N LEU A 27 19.80 7.98 -11.04
CA LEU A 27 18.92 7.75 -9.90
C LEU A 27 17.51 8.01 -10.41
N ARG A 28 16.75 6.95 -10.68
CA ARG A 28 15.35 7.07 -11.08
C ARG A 28 14.59 7.49 -9.84
N GLN A 29 14.28 8.78 -9.76
CA GLN A 29 13.40 9.33 -8.75
C GLN A 29 12.08 8.55 -8.78
N THR A 30 11.73 7.90 -7.66
CA THR A 30 10.45 7.21 -7.53
C THR A 30 9.36 8.26 -7.33
N ARG A 31 8.43 8.36 -8.28
CA ARG A 31 7.26 9.22 -8.13
C ARG A 31 6.34 8.63 -7.06
N ILE A 32 6.02 9.42 -6.05
CA ILE A 32 4.93 9.11 -5.12
C ILE A 32 3.65 9.40 -5.88
N GLU A 33 2.98 8.37 -6.37
CA GLU A 33 1.77 8.50 -7.18
C GLU A 33 0.58 9.03 -6.34
N HIS A 34 0.54 8.71 -5.05
CA HIS A 34 -0.58 9.04 -4.17
C HIS A 34 -0.07 9.42 -2.77
N GLY A 35 0.20 10.71 -2.55
CA GLY A 35 0.76 11.23 -1.28
C GLY A 35 -0.27 11.48 -0.17
N THR A 36 -1.56 11.20 -0.40
CA THR A 36 -2.67 11.71 0.43
C THR A 36 -3.58 10.63 1.00
N LYS A 37 -3.42 9.36 0.65
CA LYS A 37 -4.37 8.31 1.05
C LYS A 37 -3.70 7.26 1.93
N VAL A 38 -3.50 7.62 3.18
CA VAL A 38 -3.20 6.66 4.25
C VAL A 38 -4.54 6.04 4.62
N GLU A 39 -4.79 4.81 4.20
CA GLU A 39 -5.91 4.03 4.73
C GLU A 39 -5.48 3.44 6.07
N VAL A 40 -6.34 3.58 7.06
CA VAL A 40 -6.13 3.02 8.39
C VAL A 40 -6.52 1.54 8.34
N VAL A 41 -5.63 0.66 8.79
CA VAL A 41 -5.84 -0.80 8.76
C VAL A 41 -7.14 -1.17 9.48
N GLU A 42 -7.39 -0.54 10.63
CA GLU A 42 -8.61 -0.75 11.43
C GLU A 42 -9.88 -0.35 10.67
N GLU A 43 -9.85 0.70 9.84
CA GLU A 43 -11.01 1.10 9.03
C GLU A 43 -11.36 0.02 8.00
N ILE A 44 -10.35 -0.52 7.32
CA ILE A 44 -10.57 -1.59 6.34
C ILE A 44 -11.04 -2.88 7.02
N GLN A 45 -10.49 -3.22 8.18
CA GLN A 45 -10.93 -4.40 8.95
C GLN A 45 -12.36 -4.24 9.47
N SER A 46 -12.73 -3.06 9.96
CA SER A 46 -14.09 -2.78 10.41
C SER A 46 -15.08 -2.85 9.25
N LEU A 47 -14.75 -2.30 8.08
CA LEU A 47 -15.55 -2.42 6.87
C LEU A 47 -15.70 -3.88 6.43
N ALA A 48 -14.60 -4.66 6.46
CA ALA A 48 -14.63 -6.11 6.18
C ALA A 48 -15.63 -6.84 7.09
N HIS A 49 -15.57 -6.53 8.39
CA HIS A 49 -16.42 -7.15 9.39
C HIS A 49 -17.89 -6.79 9.18
N ILE A 50 -18.19 -5.50 8.94
CA ILE A 50 -19.55 -5.02 8.66
C ILE A 50 -20.11 -5.74 7.44
N MET A 51 -19.34 -5.84 6.35
CA MET A 51 -19.78 -6.54 5.13
C MET A 51 -20.01 -8.05 5.33
N ASP A 52 -19.31 -8.68 6.28
CA ASP A 52 -19.51 -10.09 6.61
C ASP A 52 -20.81 -10.32 7.39
N VAL A 53 -21.28 -9.34 8.18
CA VAL A 53 -22.47 -9.47 9.05
C VAL A 53 -23.72 -8.74 8.55
N CYS A 54 -23.59 -7.79 7.63
CA CYS A 54 -24.71 -6.96 7.16
C CYS A 54 -25.71 -7.74 6.30
N ASP A 55 -26.88 -7.15 6.12
CA ASP A 55 -27.90 -7.69 5.23
C ASP A 55 -27.53 -7.48 3.76
N GLU A 56 -28.08 -8.32 2.88
CA GLU A 56 -27.76 -8.28 1.45
C GLU A 56 -28.17 -6.97 0.76
N GLN A 57 -29.12 -6.23 1.34
CA GLN A 57 -29.54 -4.92 0.83
C GLN A 57 -28.50 -3.82 1.04
N GLU A 58 -27.62 -3.96 2.05
CA GLU A 58 -26.60 -2.96 2.39
C GLU A 58 -25.28 -3.20 1.64
N LEU A 59 -25.04 -4.45 1.19
CA LEU A 59 -23.84 -4.85 0.47
C LEU A 59 -23.48 -3.97 -0.74
N PRO A 60 -24.42 -3.52 -1.60
CA PRO A 60 -24.08 -2.65 -2.73
C PRO A 60 -23.40 -1.34 -2.29
N MET A 61 -23.90 -0.72 -1.22
CA MET A 61 -23.36 0.54 -0.71
C MET A 61 -21.96 0.32 -0.11
N LEU A 62 -21.80 -0.73 0.69
CA LEU A 62 -20.52 -1.07 1.32
C LEU A 62 -19.45 -1.46 0.29
N LEU A 63 -19.82 -2.19 -0.77
CA LEU A 63 -18.91 -2.53 -1.86
C LEU A 63 -18.48 -1.30 -2.66
N GLN A 64 -19.37 -0.33 -2.83
CA GLN A 64 -19.06 0.93 -3.48
C GLN A 64 -18.09 1.76 -2.61
N GLU A 65 -18.31 1.82 -1.30
CA GLU A 65 -17.36 2.44 -0.39
C GLU A 65 -15.98 1.76 -0.47
N LEU A 66 -15.96 0.43 -0.46
CA LEU A 66 -14.74 -0.36 -0.55
C LEU A 66 -13.97 -0.14 -1.86
N ASP A 67 -14.66 0.05 -2.99
CA ASP A 67 -14.00 0.35 -4.27
C ASP A 67 -13.30 1.71 -4.28
N GLN A 68 -13.84 2.67 -3.52
CA GLN A 68 -13.22 3.97 -3.36
C GLN A 68 -11.97 3.90 -2.49
N ARG A 69 -11.84 2.92 -1.59
CA ARG A 69 -10.67 2.75 -0.72
C ARG A 69 -9.42 2.36 -1.51
N PHE A 70 -8.27 2.89 -1.09
CA PHE A 70 -7.00 2.50 -1.69
C PHE A 70 -6.46 1.22 -1.04
N ILE A 71 -6.53 0.12 -1.77
CA ILE A 71 -6.07 -1.18 -1.28
C ILE A 71 -4.69 -1.49 -1.88
N SER A 72 -3.66 -1.52 -1.04
CA SER A 72 -2.28 -1.91 -1.39
C SER A 72 -2.04 -3.42 -1.19
N LEU A 73 -0.86 -3.92 -1.58
CA LEU A 73 -0.49 -5.31 -1.27
C LEU A 73 -0.43 -5.52 0.25
N GLU A 74 0.18 -4.57 0.96
CA GLU A 74 0.35 -4.61 2.42
C GLU A 74 -1.02 -4.65 3.13
N LEU A 75 -1.98 -3.83 2.71
CA LEU A 75 -3.33 -3.85 3.27
C LEU A 75 -4.07 -5.16 2.98
N LEU A 76 -3.89 -5.75 1.78
CA LEU A 76 -4.46 -7.07 1.48
C LEU A 76 -3.91 -8.16 2.38
N GLU A 77 -2.60 -8.12 2.68
CA GLU A 77 -1.91 -9.06 3.56
C GLU A 77 -2.34 -8.86 5.03
N GLU A 78 -2.47 -7.62 5.50
CA GLU A 78 -2.76 -7.30 6.91
C GLU A 78 -4.26 -7.42 7.28
N THR A 79 -5.17 -7.11 6.37
CA THR A 79 -6.61 -7.05 6.66
C THR A 79 -7.38 -8.28 6.22
N GLU A 80 -6.79 -9.11 5.35
CA GLU A 80 -7.45 -10.25 4.71
C GLU A 80 -8.79 -9.92 4.03
N ILE A 81 -9.05 -8.64 3.69
CA ILE A 81 -10.30 -8.15 3.08
C ILE A 81 -10.66 -8.91 1.80
N GLY A 82 -9.66 -9.39 1.06
CA GLY A 82 -9.85 -10.24 -0.11
C GLY A 82 -10.60 -11.54 0.21
N GLN A 83 -10.36 -12.14 1.37
CA GLN A 83 -11.06 -13.35 1.79
C GLN A 83 -12.52 -13.06 2.14
N SER A 84 -12.80 -11.97 2.86
CA SER A 84 -14.18 -11.49 3.12
C SER A 84 -14.93 -11.28 1.81
N LEU A 85 -14.30 -10.61 0.84
CA LEU A 85 -14.92 -10.37 -0.46
C LEU A 85 -15.18 -11.67 -1.25
N VAL A 86 -14.29 -12.66 -1.16
CA VAL A 86 -14.53 -14.00 -1.74
C VAL A 86 -15.71 -14.69 -1.08
N ARG A 87 -15.85 -14.61 0.26
CA ARG A 87 -17.02 -15.17 0.96
C ARG A 87 -18.32 -14.54 0.46
N ILE A 88 -18.35 -13.22 0.34
CA ILE A 88 -19.50 -12.47 -0.18
C ILE A 88 -19.82 -12.90 -1.62
N TYR A 89 -18.82 -12.90 -2.50
CA TYR A 89 -18.96 -13.33 -3.89
C TYR A 89 -19.56 -14.74 -4.02
N ARG A 90 -19.23 -15.66 -3.11
CA ARG A 90 -19.74 -17.03 -3.12
C ARG A 90 -21.13 -17.19 -2.51
N ARG A 91 -21.51 -16.34 -1.55
CA ARG A 91 -22.78 -16.48 -0.81
C ARG A 91 -23.91 -15.57 -1.32
N THR A 92 -23.60 -14.46 -1.98
CA THR A 92 -24.61 -13.50 -2.45
C THR A 92 -25.52 -14.12 -3.52
N GLU A 93 -26.81 -13.83 -3.43
CA GLU A 93 -27.82 -14.18 -4.43
C GLU A 93 -27.96 -13.10 -5.51
N SER A 94 -27.64 -11.85 -5.16
CA SER A 94 -27.67 -10.70 -6.08
C SER A 94 -26.56 -10.76 -7.14
N GLU A 95 -26.93 -10.84 -8.42
CA GLU A 95 -25.97 -10.83 -9.54
C GLU A 95 -25.18 -9.51 -9.60
N ASN A 96 -25.80 -8.38 -9.25
CA ASN A 96 -25.12 -7.08 -9.23
C ASN A 96 -24.00 -7.05 -8.19
N VAL A 97 -24.29 -7.50 -6.96
CA VAL A 97 -23.29 -7.62 -5.88
C VAL A 97 -22.17 -8.57 -6.30
N ARG A 98 -22.53 -9.70 -6.93
CA ARG A 98 -21.58 -10.68 -7.45
C ARG A 98 -20.65 -10.10 -8.51
N GLU A 99 -21.18 -9.30 -9.42
CA GLU A 99 -20.41 -8.65 -10.48
C GLU A 99 -19.43 -7.61 -9.91
N VAL A 100 -19.89 -6.75 -9.00
CA VAL A 100 -19.04 -5.75 -8.33
C VAL A 100 -17.93 -6.44 -7.54
N ALA A 101 -18.26 -7.47 -6.76
CA ALA A 101 -17.26 -8.25 -6.02
C ALA A 101 -16.24 -8.90 -6.95
N ARG A 102 -16.67 -9.45 -8.10
CA ARG A 102 -15.76 -10.02 -9.11
C ARG A 102 -14.80 -8.97 -9.68
N CYS A 103 -15.29 -7.77 -9.97
CA CYS A 103 -14.48 -6.66 -10.49
C CYS A 103 -13.41 -6.24 -9.47
N LEU A 104 -13.79 -6.08 -8.21
CA LEU A 104 -12.88 -5.78 -7.10
C LEU A 104 -11.82 -6.86 -6.91
N LEU A 105 -12.20 -8.14 -6.91
CA LEU A 105 -11.26 -9.26 -6.79
C LEU A 105 -10.24 -9.26 -7.94
N ARG A 106 -10.66 -8.94 -9.17
CA ARG A 106 -9.74 -8.81 -10.32
C ARG A 106 -8.77 -7.63 -10.15
N LYS A 107 -9.29 -6.47 -9.72
CA LYS A 107 -8.49 -5.26 -9.44
C LYS A 107 -7.41 -5.58 -8.41
N TRP A 108 -7.79 -6.19 -7.30
CA TRP A 108 -6.88 -6.51 -6.20
C TRP A 108 -5.90 -7.63 -6.52
N LYS A 109 -6.30 -8.64 -7.31
CA LYS A 109 -5.35 -9.64 -7.82
C LYS A 109 -4.23 -9.00 -8.63
N LYS A 110 -4.56 -8.02 -9.48
CA LYS A 110 -3.56 -7.26 -10.23
C LYS A 110 -2.69 -6.44 -9.30
N THR A 111 -3.27 -5.71 -8.35
CA THR A 111 -2.52 -4.94 -7.34
C THR A 111 -1.52 -5.82 -6.58
N ALA A 112 -1.96 -7.00 -6.14
CA ALA A 112 -1.11 -7.94 -5.40
C ALA A 112 0.07 -8.43 -6.27
N LEU A 113 -0.20 -8.83 -7.52
CA LEU A 113 0.84 -9.26 -8.46
C LEU A 113 1.87 -8.14 -8.73
N ASP A 114 1.40 -6.93 -9.01
CA ASP A 114 2.29 -5.79 -9.25
C ASP A 114 3.10 -5.43 -7.98
N GLY A 115 2.48 -5.55 -6.80
CA GLY A 115 3.14 -5.39 -5.50
C GLY A 115 4.25 -6.40 -5.27
N LEU A 116 3.98 -7.68 -5.50
CA LEU A 116 4.95 -8.77 -5.34
C LEU A 116 6.11 -8.63 -6.32
N GLN A 117 5.84 -8.26 -7.58
CA GLN A 117 6.89 -8.00 -8.57
C GLN A 117 7.79 -6.81 -8.16
N ARG A 118 7.20 -5.74 -7.61
CA ARG A 118 7.98 -4.61 -7.07
C ARG A 118 8.84 -5.04 -5.88
N ARG A 119 8.28 -5.83 -4.97
CA ARG A 119 9.00 -6.39 -3.80
C ARG A 119 10.18 -7.25 -4.26
N GLN A 120 9.97 -8.17 -5.20
CA GLN A 120 11.01 -9.02 -5.78
C GLN A 120 12.12 -8.21 -6.46
N LYS A 121 11.76 -7.21 -7.29
CA LYS A 121 12.76 -6.32 -7.93
C LYS A 121 13.61 -5.56 -6.91
N ARG A 122 13.03 -5.11 -5.79
CA ARG A 122 13.81 -4.47 -4.72
C ARG A 122 14.82 -5.44 -4.10
N VAL A 123 14.44 -6.69 -3.89
CA VAL A 123 15.36 -7.73 -3.39
C VAL A 123 16.47 -8.00 -4.40
N GLU A 124 16.17 -8.08 -5.69
CA GLU A 124 17.20 -8.28 -6.73
C GLU A 124 18.18 -7.10 -6.83
N VAL A 125 17.68 -5.87 -6.71
CA VAL A 125 18.48 -4.64 -6.86
C VAL A 125 19.28 -4.32 -5.59
N PHE A 126 18.70 -4.47 -4.41
CA PHE A 126 19.29 -4.04 -3.13
C PHE A 126 19.69 -5.20 -2.21
N GLY A 127 19.08 -6.38 -2.35
CA GLY A 127 19.31 -7.54 -1.50
C GLY A 127 20.53 -8.40 -1.89
N ARG A 128 21.14 -8.18 -3.05
CA ARG A 128 22.38 -8.88 -3.47
C ARG A 128 23.60 -8.61 -2.57
N ASN A 129 23.55 -7.60 -1.71
CA ASN A 129 24.66 -7.20 -0.85
C ASN A 129 24.57 -7.67 0.62
N MET A 130 23.61 -8.55 0.97
CA MET A 130 23.45 -9.04 2.37
C MET A 130 24.10 -10.40 2.64
N ILE A 131 24.94 -10.90 1.74
CA ILE A 131 25.74 -12.12 1.94
C ILE A 131 27.21 -11.74 1.83
N HIS A 132 27.77 -11.15 2.88
CA HIS A 132 29.22 -11.03 3.09
C HIS A 132 29.53 -11.03 4.59
#